data_AF-A0A8R7QHE0-F1
#
_entry.id   AF-A0A8R7QHE0-F1
#
_cell.length_a   1.000
_cell.length_b   1.000
_cell.length_c   1.000
_cell.angle_alpha   90.00
_cell.angle_beta   90.00
_cell.angle_gamma   90.00
#
_symmetry.space_group_name_H-M   'P 1'
#
loop_
_entity.id
_entity.type
_entity.pdbx_description
1 polymer ?
#
loop_
_entity_poly.entity_id
_entity_poly.type
_entity_poly.pdbx_seq_one_letter_code
_entity_poly.pdbx_strand_id
1 'polypeptide(L)'
;MGGGEPVARPRAFECKTCNRQFPSFQALGGHRASHKRPRGDPISEQASAPAPAPARRHGCTVCGVEFALGQALGGHMRRHRAHEQEGSAHEPVV
;
A
#
# COMPACT_ATOMS: atom_id res chain seq x y z
N MET A 1 -6.73 35.52 -32.53
CA MET A 1 -8.14 35.64 -32.07
C MET A 1 -8.41 34.43 -31.19
N GLY A 2 -8.63 34.64 -29.89
CA GLY A 2 -8.79 33.56 -28.91
C GLY A 2 -10.14 32.87 -29.07
N GLY A 3 -10.12 31.55 -29.25
CA GLY A 3 -11.32 30.72 -29.35
C GLY A 3 -12.04 30.66 -28.00
N GLY A 4 -13.33 30.98 -28.00
CA GLY A 4 -14.18 30.92 -26.83
C GLY A 4 -14.40 29.48 -26.37
N GLU A 5 -14.02 29.22 -25.12
CA GLU A 5 -14.46 28.02 -24.42
C GLU A 5 -15.89 28.25 -23.91
N PRO A 6 -16.83 27.34 -24.19
CA PRO A 6 -18.18 27.45 -23.67
C PRO A 6 -18.12 27.39 -22.14
N VAL A 7 -18.71 28.39 -21.48
CA VAL A 7 -19.11 28.29 -20.07
C VAL A 7 -20.24 27.27 -19.95
N ALA A 8 -19.90 26.00 -20.19
CA ALA A 8 -20.73 24.86 -19.90
C ALA A 8 -20.84 24.83 -18.38
N ARG A 9 -21.93 25.41 -17.85
CA ARG A 9 -22.32 25.29 -16.44
C ARG A 9 -22.04 23.84 -16.04
N PRO A 10 -21.12 23.58 -15.10
CA PRO A 10 -20.65 22.23 -14.86
C PRO A 10 -21.88 21.40 -14.52
N ARG A 11 -22.16 20.38 -15.34
CA ARG A 11 -23.20 19.40 -15.04
C ARG A 11 -22.75 18.70 -13.76
N ALA A 12 -23.23 19.21 -12.64
CA ALA A 12 -22.92 18.69 -11.33
C ALA A 12 -23.71 17.39 -11.14
N PHE A 13 -23.00 16.31 -10.85
CA PHE A 13 -23.58 15.01 -10.58
C PHE A 13 -23.80 14.88 -9.07
N GLU A 14 -25.06 14.78 -8.64
CA GLU A 14 -25.42 14.71 -7.24
C GLU A 14 -25.53 13.27 -6.72
N CYS A 15 -24.97 13.01 -5.54
CA CYS A 15 -25.17 11.75 -4.83
C CYS A 15 -26.52 11.71 -4.13
N LYS A 16 -27.42 10.83 -4.55
CA LYS A 16 -28.74 10.65 -3.92
C LYS A 16 -28.71 10.17 -2.46
N THR A 17 -27.56 9.71 -1.95
CA THR A 17 -27.40 9.21 -0.57
C THR A 17 -27.01 10.31 0.41
N CYS A 18 -26.33 11.36 -0.04
CA CYS A 18 -25.86 12.44 0.85
C CYS A 18 -25.86 13.84 0.19
N ASN A 19 -26.55 13.97 -0.95
CA ASN A 19 -26.74 15.18 -1.75
C ASN A 19 -25.47 15.99 -2.08
N ARG A 20 -24.29 15.35 -2.10
CA ARG A 20 -23.05 16.01 -2.54
C ARG A 20 -22.99 16.10 -4.05
N GLN A 21 -22.67 17.28 -4.54
CA GLN A 21 -22.51 17.58 -5.95
C GLN A 21 -21.04 17.40 -6.36
N PHE A 22 -20.83 16.68 -7.46
CA PHE A 22 -19.50 16.40 -8.01
C PHE A 22 -19.38 16.93 -9.43
N PRO A 23 -18.22 17.44 -9.85
CA PRO A 23 -18.02 17.98 -11.19
C PRO A 23 -17.95 16.89 -12.28
N SER A 24 -17.92 15.60 -11.92
CA SER A 24 -17.88 14.49 -12.88
C SER A 24 -18.43 13.17 -12.30
N PHE A 25 -18.87 12.27 -13.19
CA PHE A 25 -19.43 10.97 -12.85
C PHE A 25 -18.39 10.02 -12.23
N GLN A 26 -17.11 10.17 -12.57
CA GLN A 26 -16.02 9.38 -11.98
C GLN A 26 -15.85 9.68 -10.48
N ALA A 27 -15.93 10.96 -10.11
CA ALA A 27 -15.90 11.40 -8.71
C ALA A 27 -17.14 10.91 -7.94
N LEU A 28 -18.32 10.94 -8.57
CA LEU A 28 -19.54 10.35 -8.02
C LEU A 28 -19.42 8.81 -7.85
N GLY A 29 -18.81 8.12 -8.81
CA GLY A 29 -18.61 6.67 -8.80
C GLY A 29 -17.73 6.22 -7.63
N GLY A 30 -16.58 6.88 -7.43
CA GLY A 30 -15.73 6.66 -6.27
C GLY A 30 -16.42 7.02 -4.94
N HIS A 31 -17.17 8.12 -4.94
CA HIS A 31 -17.92 8.56 -3.76
C HIS A 31 -19.02 7.57 -3.32
N ARG A 32 -19.71 6.93 -4.26
CA ARG A 32 -20.72 5.88 -3.96
C ARG A 32 -20.11 4.63 -3.33
N ALA A 33 -18.89 4.26 -3.73
CA ALA A 33 -18.17 3.15 -3.11
C ALA A 33 -17.86 3.41 -1.63
N SER A 34 -17.75 4.68 -1.23
CA SER A 34 -17.58 5.07 0.18
C SER A 34 -18.82 4.85 1.03
N HIS A 35 -20.03 5.04 0.47
CA HIS A 35 -21.29 4.75 1.18
C HIS A 35 -21.55 3.25 1.31
N LYS A 36 -21.03 2.43 0.39
CA LYS A 36 -21.25 0.98 0.36
C LYS A 36 -20.29 0.18 1.22
N ARG A 37 -19.38 0.82 1.97
CA ARG A 37 -18.57 0.12 2.98
C ARG A 37 -19.41 0.04 4.27
N PRO A 38 -20.12 -1.07 4.56
CA PRO A 38 -20.55 -1.32 5.92
C PRO A 38 -19.30 -1.30 6.79
N ARG A 39 -19.41 -0.71 7.98
CA ARG A 39 -18.35 -0.58 8.98
C ARG A 39 -17.61 -1.91 9.12
N GLY A 40 -16.44 -1.97 8.49
CA GLY A 40 -15.48 -3.05 8.53
C GLY A 40 -14.14 -2.40 8.26
N ASP A 41 -13.52 -1.98 9.35
CA ASP A 41 -12.14 -1.54 9.56
C ASP A 41 -11.48 -0.58 8.54
N PRO A 42 -11.09 0.64 8.97
CA PRO A 42 -10.15 1.45 8.23
C PRO A 42 -8.73 0.89 8.41
N ILE A 43 -8.43 -0.25 7.78
CA ILE A 43 -7.05 -0.69 7.56
C ILE A 43 -6.89 -1.01 6.08
N SER A 44 -6.69 0.04 5.29
CA SER A 44 -6.14 -0.08 3.95
C SER A 44 -5.52 1.25 3.58
N GLU A 45 -4.31 1.51 4.07
CA GLU A 45 -3.30 2.21 3.26
C GLU A 45 -1.84 1.98 3.67
N GLN A 46 -1.52 1.23 4.73
CA GLN A 46 -0.10 0.89 4.97
C GLN A 46 0.07 -0.54 5.45
N ALA A 47 0.60 -1.37 4.53
CA ALA A 47 1.42 -2.56 4.73
C ALA A 47 1.24 -3.38 6.02
N SER A 48 0.78 -4.63 5.86
CA SER A 48 1.17 -5.80 6.65
C SER A 48 1.76 -5.52 8.04
N ALA A 49 0.91 -5.28 9.02
CA ALA A 49 1.24 -5.56 10.41
C ALA A 49 0.63 -6.93 10.76
N PRO A 50 1.41 -8.03 10.84
CA PRO A 50 0.92 -9.19 11.57
C PRO A 50 0.78 -8.79 13.05
N ALA A 51 -0.32 -9.26 13.65
CA ALA A 51 -0.64 -9.23 15.07
C ALA A 51 0.57 -9.48 15.99
N PRO A 52 0.54 -9.09 17.28
CA PRO A 52 1.64 -9.26 18.22
C PRO A 52 1.90 -10.76 18.52
N ALA A 53 2.53 -11.45 17.57
CA ALA A 53 3.18 -12.73 17.75
C ALA A 53 4.63 -12.46 18.18
N PRO A 54 5.20 -13.27 19.07
CA PRO A 54 6.45 -12.97 19.77
C PRO A 54 7.54 -12.58 18.77
N ALA A 55 8.18 -11.44 19.05
CA ALA A 55 9.18 -10.79 18.22
C ALA A 55 10.12 -11.81 17.57
N ARG A 56 9.80 -12.20 16.33
CA ARG A 56 10.66 -13.09 15.53
C ARG A 56 11.90 -12.27 15.24
N ARG A 57 12.98 -12.52 15.98
CA ARG A 57 14.24 -11.81 15.77
C ARG A 57 14.77 -12.22 14.42
N HIS A 58 15.17 -11.22 13.64
CA HIS A 58 15.62 -11.39 12.27
C HIS A 58 17.15 -11.35 12.26
N GLY A 59 17.77 -12.52 12.32
CA GLY A 59 19.23 -12.68 12.28
C GLY A 59 19.79 -12.63 10.87
N CYS A 60 20.93 -11.94 10.70
CA CYS A 60 21.74 -12.03 9.50
C CYS A 60 22.54 -13.34 9.53
N THR A 61 22.39 -14.19 8.51
CA THR A 61 23.14 -15.46 8.42
C THR A 61 24.61 -15.29 8.04
N VAL A 62 25.01 -14.09 7.60
CA VAL A 62 26.40 -13.79 7.20
C VAL A 62 27.25 -13.38 8.39
N CYS A 63 26.78 -12.45 9.22
CA CYS A 63 27.54 -11.92 10.35
C CYS A 63 26.90 -12.20 11.73
N GLY A 64 25.76 -12.90 11.76
CA GLY A 64 25.09 -13.29 12.99
C GLY A 64 24.34 -12.18 13.73
N VAL A 65 24.32 -10.95 13.22
CA VAL A 65 23.68 -9.83 13.91
C VAL A 65 22.14 -9.96 13.87
N GLU A 66 21.50 -9.72 15.01
CA GLU A 66 20.05 -9.85 15.14
C GLU A 66 19.35 -8.50 15.15
N PHE A 67 18.35 -8.36 14.28
CA PHE A 67 17.50 -7.18 14.20
C PHE A 67 16.11 -7.46 14.80
N ALA A 68 15.57 -6.46 15.48
CA ALA A 68 14.20 -6.50 15.99
C ALA A 68 13.15 -6.35 14.87
N LEU A 69 13.56 -5.92 13.67
CA LEU A 69 12.66 -5.64 12.54
C LEU A 69 13.22 -6.20 11.23
N GLY A 70 12.40 -6.93 10.47
CA GLY A 70 12.80 -7.52 9.18
C GLY A 70 13.22 -6.49 8.13
N GLN A 71 12.71 -5.25 8.22
CA GLN A 71 13.09 -4.15 7.33
C GLN A 71 14.54 -3.68 7.57
N ALA A 72 14.99 -3.70 8.83
CA ALA A 72 16.39 -3.39 9.18
C ALA A 72 17.34 -4.48 8.67
N LEU A 73 16.95 -5.75 8.82
CA LEU A 73 17.67 -6.87 8.23
C LEU A 73 17.73 -6.74 6.70
N GLY A 74 16.62 -6.45 6.01
CA GLY A 74 16.61 -6.30 4.54
C GLY A 74 17.49 -5.14 4.03
N GLY A 75 17.55 -4.03 4.79
CA GLY A 75 18.51 -2.96 4.53
C GLY A 75 19.96 -3.39 4.72
N HIS A 76 20.23 -4.10 5.81
CA HIS A 76 21.55 -4.62 6.17
C HIS A 76 22.05 -5.70 5.18
N MET A 77 21.18 -6.63 4.74
CA MET A 77 21.52 -7.67 3.76
C MET A 77 21.92 -7.10 2.39
N ARG A 78 21.50 -5.89 2.03
CA ARG A 78 21.99 -5.22 0.80
C ARG A 78 23.47 -4.86 0.88
N ARG A 79 24.01 -4.61 2.09
CA ARG A 79 25.45 -4.40 2.30
C ARG A 79 26.23 -5.71 2.24
N HIS A 80 25.62 -6.81 2.67
CA HIS A 80 26.18 -8.14 2.47
C HIS A 80 26.11 -8.60 1.02
N ARG A 81 25.09 -8.23 0.23
CA ARG A 81 25.01 -8.61 -1.19
C ARG A 81 26.13 -8.02 -2.06
N ALA A 82 26.80 -6.97 -1.59
CA ALA A 82 28.04 -6.49 -2.20
C ALA A 82 29.26 -7.39 -1.88
N HIS A 83 29.13 -8.33 -0.96
CA HIS A 83 30.18 -9.24 -0.48
C HIS A 83 29.78 -10.75 -0.54
N GLU A 84 28.50 -11.12 -0.61
CA GLU A 84 28.02 -12.50 -0.44
C GLU A 84 26.84 -12.80 -1.39
N GLN A 85 27.14 -13.51 -2.49
CA GLN A 85 26.16 -14.22 -3.33
C GLN A 85 26.11 -15.72 -2.99
N GLU A 86 26.63 -16.15 -1.85
CA GLU A 86 26.62 -17.55 -1.44
C GLU A 86 25.55 -17.78 -0.37
N GLY A 87 24.44 -18.39 -0.77
CA GLY A 87 23.34 -18.72 0.16
C GLY A 87 21.99 -19.02 -0.48
N SER A 88 21.88 -19.04 -1.81
CA SER A 88 20.71 -19.54 -2.52
C SER A 88 21.00 -20.89 -3.17
N ALA A 89 21.25 -21.90 -2.34
CA ALA A 89 21.12 -23.30 -2.74
C ALA A 89 20.91 -24.15 -1.48
N HIS A 90 19.68 -24.21 -0.98
CA HIS A 90 19.24 -25.42 -0.29
C HIS A 90 18.31 -26.14 -1.26
N GLU A 91 18.91 -27.01 -2.07
CA GLU A 91 18.18 -28.02 -2.83
C GLU A 91 17.34 -28.89 -1.88
N PRO A 92 16.07 -29.17 -2.20
CA PRO A 92 15.36 -30.25 -1.55
C PRO A 92 15.95 -31.57 -2.07
N VAL A 93 16.54 -32.35 -1.16
CA VAL A 93 16.90 -33.75 -1.38
C VAL A 93 15.69 -34.55 -1.87
N VAL A 94 15.83 -35.24 -3.00
CA VAL A 94 14.93 -36.29 -3.50
C VAL A 94 15.61 -37.65 -3.41
#